data_AF-A0A5N4EJU1-F1
#
_entry.id   AF-A0A5N4EJU1-F1
#
_cell.length_a   1.000
_cell.length_b   1.000
_cell.length_c   1.000
_cell.angle_alpha   90.00
_cell.angle_beta   90.00
_cell.angle_gamma   90.00
#
_symmetry.space_group_name_H-M   'P 1'
#
loop_
_entity.id
_entity.type
_entity.pdbx_description
1 polymer ?
#
loop_
_entity_poly.entity_id
_entity_poly.type
_entity_poly.pdbx_seq_one_letter_code
_entity_poly.pdbx_strand_id
1 'polypeptide(L)'
;MPNTTLTYDIQRINLFDSFEASRRACDQLALGVAALFGPSHSSSVSAVQSICNALEVPHIQTRWKHPSVDNKDLFYINLYPDYAAISRAVLDLVLYYNWKTVTVVYEDSTGLIRLQELIKAPSRYNIKIKIRQLPSGNKDAKPLLKEMKKGKEFYVIFDCSHETAAEILKQ
;
A
#
# COMPACT_ATOMS: atom_id res chain seq x y z
N MET A 1 -31.98 5.29 1.17
CA MET A 1 -33.03 4.66 0.33
C MET A 1 -33.68 3.56 1.15
N PRO A 2 -34.85 3.79 1.75
CA PRO A 2 -35.47 2.82 2.65
C PRO A 2 -36.08 1.60 1.95
N ASN A 3 -36.33 1.67 0.63
CA ASN A 3 -36.99 0.62 -0.16
C ASN A 3 -36.04 -0.11 -1.12
N THR A 4 -34.76 -0.23 -0.79
CA THR A 4 -33.74 -0.84 -1.65
C THR A 4 -33.06 -2.00 -0.93
N THR A 5 -33.08 -3.18 -1.54
CA THR A 5 -32.35 -4.36 -1.06
C THR A 5 -31.14 -4.58 -1.96
N LEU A 6 -29.95 -4.67 -1.38
CA LEU A 6 -28.72 -4.96 -2.13
C LEU A 6 -28.57 -6.46 -2.34
N THR A 7 -28.19 -6.84 -3.55
CA THR A 7 -27.74 -8.18 -3.92
C THR A 7 -26.33 -8.11 -4.47
N TYR A 8 -25.63 -9.24 -4.50
CA TYR A 8 -24.22 -9.28 -4.92
C TYR A 8 -23.90 -10.60 -5.62
N ASP A 9 -22.82 -10.56 -6.41
CA ASP A 9 -22.15 -11.74 -6.95
C ASP A 9 -20.70 -11.76 -6.44
N ILE A 10 -20.17 -12.96 -6.14
CA ILE A 10 -18.80 -13.13 -5.62
C ILE A 10 -18.02 -14.05 -6.56
N GLN A 11 -17.01 -13.50 -7.23
CA GLN A 11 -16.02 -14.26 -7.98
C GLN A 11 -14.73 -14.38 -7.18
N ARG A 12 -14.18 -15.59 -7.10
CA ARG A 12 -12.84 -15.84 -6.53
C ARG A 12 -11.83 -16.00 -7.66
N ILE A 13 -10.65 -15.42 -7.47
CA ILE A 13 -9.56 -15.45 -8.45
C ILE A 13 -8.26 -15.84 -7.77
N ASN A 14 -7.32 -16.36 -8.56
CA ASN A 14 -5.97 -16.60 -8.07
C ASN A 14 -5.21 -15.28 -7.88
N LEU A 15 -4.31 -15.28 -6.88
CA LEU A 15 -3.39 -14.16 -6.69
C LEU A 15 -2.49 -14.01 -7.91
N PHE A 16 -2.20 -12.76 -8.29
CA PHE A 16 -1.37 -12.40 -9.44
C PHE A 16 -1.95 -12.73 -10.83
N ASP A 17 -3.14 -13.34 -10.92
CA ASP A 17 -3.77 -13.67 -12.19
C ASP A 17 -4.67 -12.53 -12.68
N SER A 18 -4.09 -11.60 -13.46
CA SER A 18 -4.84 -10.48 -14.04
C SER A 18 -5.77 -10.93 -15.18
N PHE A 19 -5.49 -12.06 -15.83
CA PHE A 19 -6.31 -12.58 -16.92
C PHE A 19 -7.60 -13.20 -16.36
N GLU A 20 -7.49 -14.03 -15.33
CA GLU A 20 -8.65 -14.53 -14.60
C GLU A 20 -9.47 -13.37 -14.01
N ALA A 21 -8.80 -12.38 -13.39
CA ALA A 21 -9.48 -11.18 -12.88
C ALA A 21 -10.30 -10.45 -13.96
N SER A 22 -9.73 -10.28 -15.16
CA SER A 22 -10.41 -9.65 -16.29
C SER A 22 -11.65 -10.43 -16.70
N ARG A 23 -11.51 -11.75 -16.84
CA ARG A 23 -12.62 -12.63 -17.23
C ARG A 23 -13.75 -12.59 -16.21
N ARG A 24 -13.43 -12.73 -14.92
CA ARG A 24 -14.44 -12.67 -13.84
C ARG A 24 -15.13 -11.32 -13.77
N ALA A 25 -14.41 -10.23 -13.99
CA ALA A 25 -15.00 -8.91 -14.06
C ALA A 25 -16.00 -8.79 -15.22
N CYS A 26 -15.66 -9.27 -16.42
CA CYS A 26 -16.59 -9.32 -17.55
C CYS A 26 -17.83 -10.16 -17.26
N ASP A 27 -17.68 -11.32 -16.61
CA ASP A 27 -18.81 -12.17 -16.21
C ASP A 27 -19.77 -11.41 -15.28
N GLN A 28 -19.25 -10.67 -14.29
CA GLN A 28 -20.07 -9.84 -13.39
C GLN A 28 -20.73 -8.66 -14.10
N LEU A 29 -20.02 -8.02 -15.01
CA LEU A 29 -20.56 -6.90 -15.79
C LEU A 29 -21.70 -7.37 -16.71
N ALA A 30 -21.60 -8.57 -17.29
CA ALA A 30 -22.67 -9.18 -18.07
C ALA A 30 -23.93 -9.51 -17.24
N LEU A 31 -23.79 -9.76 -15.92
CA LEU A 31 -24.93 -9.91 -15.01
C LEU A 31 -25.63 -8.59 -14.68
N GLY A 32 -25.00 -7.44 -14.96
CA GLY A 32 -25.56 -6.11 -14.71
C GLY A 32 -25.34 -5.60 -13.28
N VAL A 33 -24.08 -5.46 -12.87
CA VAL A 33 -23.71 -4.88 -11.56
C VAL A 33 -23.69 -3.35 -11.59
N ALA A 34 -24.06 -2.71 -10.47
CA ALA A 34 -24.02 -1.26 -10.32
C ALA A 34 -22.61 -0.72 -9.99
N ALA A 35 -21.74 -1.57 -9.45
CA ALA A 35 -20.34 -1.26 -9.13
C ALA A 35 -19.58 -2.58 -8.98
N LEU A 36 -18.26 -2.54 -9.17
CA LEU A 36 -17.38 -3.68 -9.00
C LEU A 36 -16.39 -3.39 -7.87
N PHE A 37 -16.40 -4.24 -6.84
CA PHE A 37 -15.43 -4.18 -5.75
C PHE A 37 -14.20 -4.98 -6.15
N GLY A 38 -13.14 -4.24 -6.49
CA GLY A 38 -11.97 -4.78 -7.15
C GLY A 38 -11.18 -5.80 -6.35
N PRO A 39 -10.37 -6.63 -7.04
CA PRO A 39 -9.44 -7.51 -6.36
C PRO A 39 -8.44 -6.70 -5.52
N SER A 40 -7.81 -7.34 -4.54
CA SER A 40 -6.89 -6.64 -3.63
C SER A 40 -5.47 -6.49 -4.17
N HIS A 41 -5.08 -7.29 -5.17
CA HIS A 41 -3.70 -7.33 -5.66
C HIS A 41 -3.45 -6.36 -6.81
N SER A 42 -2.35 -5.60 -6.75
CA SER A 42 -2.04 -4.50 -7.67
C SER A 42 -2.02 -4.90 -9.15
N SER A 43 -1.50 -6.09 -9.47
CA SER A 43 -1.44 -6.60 -10.84
C SER A 43 -2.82 -6.85 -11.45
N SER A 44 -3.80 -7.29 -10.65
CA SER A 44 -5.16 -7.59 -11.10
C SER A 44 -6.05 -6.34 -11.08
N VAL A 45 -5.82 -5.41 -10.15
CA VAL A 45 -6.58 -4.15 -10.02
C VAL A 45 -6.54 -3.32 -11.30
N SER A 46 -5.37 -3.17 -11.93
CA SER A 46 -5.24 -2.35 -13.14
C SER A 46 -6.03 -2.91 -14.32
N ALA A 47 -6.11 -4.24 -14.46
CA ALA A 47 -6.87 -4.88 -15.53
C ALA A 47 -8.38 -4.67 -15.34
N VAL A 48 -8.88 -4.92 -14.13
CA VAL A 48 -10.29 -4.68 -13.77
C VAL A 48 -10.66 -3.20 -13.89
N GLN A 49 -9.76 -2.29 -13.51
CA GLN A 49 -9.97 -0.85 -13.64
C GLN A 49 -10.16 -0.41 -15.08
N SER A 50 -9.32 -0.89 -16.00
CA SER A 50 -9.42 -0.55 -17.42
C SER A 50 -10.77 -0.99 -18.01
N ILE A 51 -11.24 -2.19 -17.66
CA ILE A 51 -12.54 -2.72 -18.09
C ILE A 51 -13.69 -1.87 -17.53
N CYS A 52 -13.66 -1.58 -16.22
CA CYS A 52 -14.66 -0.75 -15.55
C CYS A 52 -14.72 0.66 -16.16
N ASN A 53 -13.57 1.24 -16.50
CA ASN A 53 -13.49 2.53 -17.18
C ASN A 53 -14.08 2.49 -18.59
N ALA A 54 -13.82 1.43 -19.36
CA ALA A 54 -14.38 1.27 -20.70
C ALA A 54 -15.90 1.08 -20.71
N LEU A 55 -16.45 0.48 -19.66
CA LEU A 55 -17.89 0.19 -19.53
C LEU A 55 -18.64 1.16 -18.61
N GLU A 56 -17.96 2.20 -18.13
CA GLU A 56 -18.53 3.23 -17.25
C GLU A 56 -19.18 2.67 -15.96
N VAL A 57 -18.64 1.58 -15.44
CA VAL A 57 -19.07 0.97 -14.17
C VAL A 57 -18.10 1.34 -13.06
N PRO A 58 -18.56 1.89 -11.91
CA PRO A 58 -17.67 2.29 -10.82
C PRO A 58 -16.85 1.12 -10.26
N HIS A 59 -15.52 1.25 -10.29
CA HIS A 59 -14.58 0.34 -9.65
C HIS A 59 -14.18 0.84 -8.26
N ILE A 60 -14.49 0.07 -7.22
CA ILE A 60 -14.20 0.42 -5.82
C ILE A 60 -12.97 -0.37 -5.35
N GLN A 61 -11.92 0.36 -4.97
CA GLN A 61 -10.65 -0.20 -4.49
C GLN A 61 -10.48 0.05 -2.99
N THR A 62 -9.84 -0.89 -2.31
CA THR A 62 -9.63 -0.87 -0.84
C THR A 62 -8.17 -1.13 -0.44
N ARG A 63 -7.26 -1.08 -1.41
CA ARG A 63 -5.83 -1.31 -1.23
C ARG A 63 -5.02 -0.26 -1.98
N TRP A 64 -3.89 0.08 -1.41
CA TRP A 64 -2.93 0.95 -2.09
C TRP A 64 -2.45 0.26 -3.37
N LYS A 65 -2.36 1.05 -4.43
CA LYS A 65 -1.65 0.69 -5.66
C LYS A 65 -0.70 1.82 -6.01
N HIS A 66 0.37 1.49 -6.70
CA HIS A 66 1.27 2.50 -7.24
C HIS A 66 0.50 3.46 -8.17
N PRO A 67 0.54 4.78 -7.95
CA PRO A 67 -0.06 5.74 -8.86
C PRO A 67 0.63 5.67 -10.24
N SER A 68 -0.13 5.44 -11.31
CA SER A 68 0.40 5.58 -12.67
C SER A 68 0.32 7.05 -13.10
N VAL A 69 1.43 7.58 -13.61
CA VAL A 69 1.59 9.01 -13.97
C VAL A 69 0.64 9.42 -15.11
N ASP A 70 0.25 8.47 -15.98
CA ASP A 70 -0.60 8.70 -17.15
C ASP A 70 -2.03 8.14 -17.00
N ASN A 71 -2.50 7.89 -15.78
CA ASN A 71 -3.82 7.29 -15.59
C ASN A 71 -4.95 8.28 -15.91
N LYS A 72 -5.68 8.02 -17.01
CA LYS A 72 -6.86 8.79 -17.42
C LYS A 72 -8.18 8.14 -17.00
N ASP A 73 -8.14 7.03 -16.25
CA ASP A 73 -9.35 6.36 -15.81
C ASP A 73 -10.14 7.24 -14.83
N LEU A 74 -11.45 7.33 -15.02
CA LEU A 74 -12.35 8.18 -14.24
C LEU A 74 -13.35 7.37 -13.41
N PHE A 75 -13.66 6.13 -13.82
CA PHE A 75 -14.66 5.28 -13.17
C PHE A 75 -14.06 4.43 -12.05
N TYR A 76 -13.32 5.05 -11.13
CA TYR A 76 -12.87 4.36 -9.93
C TYR A 76 -12.76 5.28 -8.73
N ILE A 77 -12.85 4.69 -7.54
CA ILE A 77 -12.49 5.33 -6.28
C ILE A 77 -11.63 4.38 -5.47
N ASN A 78 -10.56 4.88 -4.86
CA ASN A 78 -9.76 4.14 -3.90
C ASN A 78 -10.03 4.66 -2.49
N LEU A 79 -10.59 3.82 -1.64
CA LEU A 79 -10.89 4.13 -0.25
C LEU A 79 -9.66 3.96 0.66
N TYR A 80 -8.56 3.41 0.14
CA TYR A 80 -7.32 3.33 0.88
C TYR A 80 -6.73 4.74 1.07
N PRO A 81 -6.28 5.11 2.29
CA PRO A 81 -5.75 6.44 2.54
C PRO A 81 -4.57 6.76 1.61
N ASP A 82 -4.56 7.99 1.09
CA ASP A 82 -3.49 8.41 0.20
C ASP A 82 -2.11 8.32 0.89
N TYR A 83 -1.14 7.77 0.16
CA TYR A 83 0.17 7.49 0.72
C TYR A 83 0.93 8.76 1.07
N ALA A 84 0.74 9.86 0.34
CA ALA A 84 1.39 11.13 0.68
C ALA A 84 0.84 11.69 2.00
N ALA A 85 -0.45 11.53 2.26
CA ALA A 85 -1.06 11.90 3.55
C ALA A 85 -0.50 11.07 4.72
N ILE A 86 -0.36 9.74 4.55
CA ILE A 86 0.29 8.89 5.55
C ILE A 86 1.75 9.33 5.77
N SER A 87 2.50 9.52 4.68
CA SER A 87 3.90 9.93 4.71
C SER A 87 4.10 11.24 5.48
N ARG A 88 3.21 12.22 5.23
CA ARG A 88 3.18 13.51 5.93
C ARG A 88 2.91 13.34 7.42
N ALA A 89 1.88 12.55 7.77
CA ALA A 89 1.53 12.30 9.17
C ALA A 89 2.68 11.65 9.95
N VAL A 90 3.41 10.72 9.33
CA VAL A 90 4.60 10.11 9.92
C VAL A 90 5.71 11.15 10.12
N LEU A 91 5.95 12.02 9.15
CA LEU A 91 6.90 13.13 9.29
C LEU A 91 6.50 14.10 10.41
N ASP A 92 5.22 14.44 10.53
CA ASP A 92 4.72 15.32 11.58
C ASP A 92 4.98 14.73 12.98
N LEU A 93 4.83 13.41 13.15
CA LEU A 93 5.22 12.72 14.39
C LEU A 93 6.72 12.80 14.66
N VAL A 94 7.56 12.59 13.64
CA VAL A 94 9.03 12.71 13.76
C VAL A 94 9.43 14.12 14.21
N LEU A 95 8.79 15.14 13.65
CA LEU A 95 9.01 16.54 14.03
C LEU A 95 8.51 16.83 15.44
N TYR A 96 7.32 16.35 15.80
CA TYR A 96 6.73 16.50 17.13
C TYR A 96 7.64 15.93 18.22
N TYR A 97 8.19 14.72 18.01
CA TYR A 97 9.13 14.10 18.95
C TYR A 97 10.56 14.67 18.87
N ASN A 98 10.80 15.67 18.02
CA ASN A 98 12.11 16.31 17.83
C ASN A 98 13.24 15.34 17.44
N TRP A 99 12.93 14.28 16.70
CA TRP A 99 13.94 13.32 16.25
C TRP A 99 14.86 13.96 15.21
N LYS A 100 16.17 13.99 15.50
CA LYS A 100 17.20 14.54 14.60
C LYS A 100 17.86 13.49 13.71
N THR A 101 17.73 12.22 14.08
CA THR A 101 18.18 11.07 13.30
C THR A 101 17.09 10.02 13.33
N VAL A 102 16.73 9.45 12.18
CA VAL A 102 15.70 8.41 12.06
C VAL A 102 16.22 7.31 11.15
N THR A 103 15.98 6.05 11.52
CA THR A 103 16.19 4.90 10.66
C THR A 103 14.84 4.41 10.14
N VAL A 104 14.65 4.44 8.83
CA VAL A 104 13.51 3.84 8.15
C VAL A 104 13.88 2.42 7.74
N VAL A 105 13.10 1.44 8.21
CA VAL A 105 13.26 0.02 7.92
C VAL A 105 12.04 -0.43 7.11
N TYR A 106 12.23 -0.81 5.86
CA TYR A 106 11.13 -1.19 4.96
C TYR A 106 11.16 -2.68 4.58
N GLU A 107 10.00 -3.27 4.36
CA GLU A 107 9.84 -4.67 3.95
C GLU A 107 10.05 -4.86 2.44
N ASP A 108 9.34 -4.06 1.65
CA ASP A 108 9.28 -4.20 0.19
C ASP A 108 9.53 -2.86 -0.51
N SER A 109 9.88 -2.89 -1.80
CA SER A 109 10.25 -1.69 -2.56
C SER A 109 9.15 -0.62 -2.62
N THR A 110 7.88 -1.00 -2.48
CA THR A 110 6.78 -0.03 -2.43
C THR A 110 6.74 0.78 -1.13
N GLY A 111 7.38 0.29 -0.07
CA GLY A 111 7.54 1.01 1.19
C GLY A 111 8.32 2.32 1.07
N LEU A 112 9.30 2.37 0.16
CA LEU A 112 10.04 3.60 -0.14
C LEU A 112 9.13 4.68 -0.74
N ILE A 113 8.09 4.28 -1.46
CA ILE A 113 7.14 5.18 -2.09
C ILE A 113 6.14 5.67 -1.03
N ARG A 114 5.63 4.77 -0.18
CA ARG A 114 4.77 5.11 0.96
C ARG A 114 5.42 6.16 1.87
N LEU A 115 6.72 6.06 2.11
CA LEU A 115 7.48 6.97 2.97
C LEU A 115 8.24 8.08 2.22
N GLN A 116 7.81 8.44 1.01
CA GLN A 116 8.55 9.42 0.19
C GLN A 116 8.71 10.81 0.84
N GLU A 117 7.69 11.33 1.56
CA GLU A 117 7.75 12.67 2.15
C GLU A 117 8.71 12.69 3.33
N LEU A 118 8.72 11.61 4.10
CA LEU A 118 9.70 11.39 5.15
C LEU A 118 11.11 11.29 4.55
N ILE A 119 11.34 10.46 3.53
CA ILE A 119 12.67 10.26 2.93
C ILE A 119 13.24 11.55 2.34
N LYS A 120 12.37 12.44 1.80
CA LYS A 120 12.77 13.76 1.26
C LYS A 120 12.97 14.82 2.35
N ALA A 121 12.56 14.57 3.60
CA ALA A 121 12.65 15.52 4.70
C ALA A 121 14.04 16.14 4.94
N PRO A 122 15.19 15.44 4.77
CA PRO A 122 16.51 16.03 4.97
C PRO A 122 16.80 17.26 4.10
N SER A 123 16.09 17.41 2.98
CA SER A 123 16.23 18.60 2.10
C SER A 123 15.60 19.88 2.68
N ARG A 124 14.70 19.75 3.65
CA ARG A 124 13.92 20.86 4.23
C ARG A 124 14.08 20.98 5.75
N TYR A 125 14.42 19.89 6.42
CA TYR A 125 14.52 19.79 7.86
C TYR A 125 15.88 19.28 8.27
N ASN A 126 16.37 19.70 9.44
CA ASN A 126 17.62 19.19 10.02
C ASN A 126 17.41 17.79 10.64
N ILE A 127 17.08 16.81 9.79
CA ILE A 127 16.85 15.40 10.13
C ILE A 127 17.79 14.56 9.26
N LYS A 128 18.52 13.63 9.89
CA LYS A 128 19.32 12.63 9.19
C LYS A 128 18.53 11.34 9.04
N ILE A 129 18.44 10.81 7.82
CA ILE A 129 17.72 9.56 7.56
C ILE A 129 18.71 8.47 7.18
N LYS A 130 18.55 7.31 7.82
CA LYS A 130 19.17 6.04 7.40
C LYS A 130 18.08 5.15 6.83
N ILE A 131 18.38 4.44 5.75
CA ILE A 131 17.44 3.53 5.11
C ILE A 131 18.01 2.11 5.22
N ARG A 132 17.17 1.18 5.67
CA ARG A 132 17.47 -0.24 5.80
C ARG A 132 16.32 -1.07 5.25
N GLN A 133 16.64 -2.24 4.70
CA GLN A 133 15.64 -3.18 4.20
C GLN A 133 15.59 -4.40 5.11
N LEU A 134 14.38 -4.89 5.39
CA LEU A 134 14.20 -6.18 6.06
C LEU A 134 14.62 -7.32 5.14
N PRO A 135 15.18 -8.41 5.70
CA PRO A 135 15.48 -9.58 4.90
C PRO A 135 14.17 -10.18 4.35
N SER A 136 14.19 -10.56 3.07
CA SER A 136 13.01 -11.12 2.40
C SER A 136 12.69 -12.54 2.89
N GLY A 137 11.40 -12.82 3.11
CA GLY A 137 10.90 -14.11 3.62
C GLY A 137 11.04 -14.25 5.14
N ASN A 138 10.76 -15.44 5.70
CA ASN A 138 10.89 -15.75 7.15
C ASN A 138 12.35 -15.83 7.63
N LYS A 139 13.21 -14.92 7.16
CA LYS A 139 14.62 -14.86 7.51
C LYS A 139 14.79 -14.05 8.80
N ASP A 140 15.76 -14.48 9.60
CA ASP A 140 16.11 -13.85 10.87
C ASP A 140 16.55 -12.40 10.67
N ALA A 141 15.88 -11.44 11.31
CA ALA A 141 16.20 -10.02 11.28
C ALA A 141 17.23 -9.63 12.37
N LYS A 142 17.61 -10.55 13.27
CA LYS A 142 18.63 -10.29 14.31
C LYS A 142 19.95 -9.72 13.78
N PRO A 143 20.51 -10.14 12.64
CA PRO A 143 21.74 -9.52 12.12
C PRO A 143 21.54 -8.03 11.85
N LEU A 144 20.43 -7.65 11.21
CA LEU A 144 20.07 -6.25 10.94
C LEU A 144 19.87 -5.48 12.25
N LEU A 145 19.12 -6.03 13.20
CA LEU A 145 18.87 -5.40 14.49
C LEU A 145 20.17 -5.23 15.31
N LYS A 146 21.11 -6.18 15.23
CA LYS A 146 22.43 -6.07 15.86
C LYS A 146 23.26 -4.95 15.24
N GLU A 147 23.23 -4.78 13.91
CA GLU A 147 23.89 -3.66 13.25
C GLU A 147 23.28 -2.32 13.66
N MET A 148 21.95 -2.23 13.71
CA MET A 148 21.23 -1.03 14.17
C MET A 148 21.61 -0.68 15.61
N LYS A 149 21.66 -1.68 16.50
CA LYS A 149 22.10 -1.52 17.88
C LYS A 149 23.55 -1.02 17.96
N LYS A 150 24.47 -1.61 17.18
CA LYS A 150 25.88 -1.16 17.11
C LYS A 150 25.99 0.26 16.56
N GLY A 151 25.15 0.62 15.60
CA GLY A 151 25.05 1.94 14.99
C GLY A 151 24.30 2.98 15.84
N LYS A 152 23.83 2.61 17.04
CA LYS A 152 23.03 3.45 17.95
C LYS A 152 21.77 4.03 17.28
N GLU A 153 21.11 3.22 16.47
CA GLU A 153 19.90 3.58 15.73
C GLU A 153 18.67 3.31 16.59
N PHE A 154 18.35 4.26 17.47
CA PHE A 154 17.28 4.09 18.48
C PHE A 154 15.92 4.67 18.06
N TYR A 155 15.89 5.54 17.05
CA TYR A 155 14.67 6.12 16.50
C TYR A 155 14.36 5.44 15.18
N VAL A 156 13.44 4.48 15.21
CA VAL A 156 13.19 3.56 14.10
C VAL A 156 11.74 3.63 13.67
N ILE A 157 11.51 3.69 12.36
CA ILE A 157 10.20 3.55 11.73
C ILE A 157 10.22 2.27 10.91
N PHE A 158 9.32 1.34 11.23
CA PHE A 158 9.10 0.13 10.46
C PHE A 158 7.94 0.34 9.48
N ASP A 159 8.23 0.21 8.19
CA ASP A 159 7.23 0.13 7.13
C ASP A 159 7.16 -1.34 6.66
N CYS A 160 6.20 -2.06 7.24
CA CYS A 160 5.97 -3.47 6.98
C CYS A 160 4.53 -3.86 7.32
N SER A 161 4.14 -5.08 6.95
CA SER A 161 2.88 -5.68 7.39
C SER A 161 2.81 -5.81 8.92
N HIS A 162 1.60 -5.89 9.47
CA HIS A 162 1.42 -6.04 10.91
C HIS A 162 1.93 -7.41 11.42
N GLU A 163 1.89 -8.43 10.56
CA GLU A 163 2.45 -9.75 10.81
C GLU A 163 3.98 -9.66 10.95
N THR A 164 4.63 -9.04 9.97
CA THR A 164 6.09 -8.83 9.97
C THR A 164 6.53 -7.97 11.16
N ALA A 165 5.76 -6.92 11.50
CA ALA A 165 6.02 -6.11 12.69
C ALA A 165 5.95 -6.96 13.98
N ALA A 166 4.92 -7.80 14.13
CA ALA A 166 4.76 -8.67 15.30
C ALA A 166 5.90 -9.69 15.43
N GLU A 167 6.47 -10.15 14.33
CA GLU A 167 7.65 -11.03 14.34
C GLU A 167 8.93 -10.28 14.72
N ILE A 168 9.17 -9.11 14.13
CA ILE A 168 10.36 -8.29 14.42
C ILE A 168 10.39 -7.87 15.89
N LEU A 169 9.25 -7.52 16.48
CA LEU A 169 9.15 -7.12 17.88
C LEU A 169 9.51 -8.23 18.88
N LYS A 170 9.50 -9.50 18.45
CA LYS A 170 9.91 -10.64 19.28
C LYS A 170 11.42 -10.93 19.22
N GLN A 171 12.14 -10.38 18.24
CA GLN A 171 13.55 -10.69 17.97
C GLN A 171 14.51 -9.82 18.78
#